data_AF-A0A0T0MMA0-F1
#
_entry.id   AF-A0A0T0MMA0-F1
#
_cell.length_a   1.000
_cell.length_b   1.000
_cell.length_c   1.000
_cell.angle_alpha   90.00
_cell.angle_beta   90.00
_cell.angle_gamma   90.00
#
_symmetry.space_group_name_H-M   'P 1'
#
loop_
_entity.id
_entity.type
_entity.pdbx_description
1 polymer ?
#
loop_
_entity_poly.entity_id
_entity_poly.type
_entity_poly.pdbx_seq_one_letter_code
_entity_poly.pdbx_strand_id
1 'polypeptide(L)'
;MYIEREQDVLRAASMYYLQDIKMEVIARHLGTSRSTVSRLIKRARQSGLVEITLRPASTRAPGLGRTIAAAFGIDTYVVPVPDSASHIERLDQVSITAARLLSSWFDSDMVLGVAWGTTLASVSRYLAPKPTRGSAVVQLNGAANMRTSGIEYASDLISTFGTAFAAAVHHFSVPAFFDYPDTKAAMWRERSVRRVLDMQRRADIAVFSVGAVAGAVPSHVYSAGYLDDADVRNLHDEGVVGDVCTVFLRADGSWQDVHLNERATGPTPVELQRIPRRVCVVAGDNKVAPLLAALRAGVVTDLVVDEITATGLLDAAEPPHPRRVRARVSG
;
A
#
# COMPACT_ATOMS: atom_id res chain seq x y z
N MET A 1 8.77 -42.81 7.57
CA MET A 1 8.61 -41.41 7.13
C MET A 1 9.58 -40.58 7.96
N TYR A 2 10.75 -40.25 7.42
CA TYR A 2 11.80 -39.57 8.18
C TYR A 2 11.39 -38.12 8.42
N ILE A 3 11.25 -37.73 9.68
CA ILE A 3 11.14 -36.33 10.09
C ILE A 3 12.49 -35.69 9.77
N GLU A 4 12.54 -34.89 8.71
CA GLU A 4 13.73 -34.12 8.37
C GLU A 4 13.98 -33.11 9.50
N ARG A 5 15.13 -33.22 10.17
CA ARG A 5 15.46 -32.37 11.31
C ARG A 5 15.64 -30.93 10.83
N GLU A 6 15.11 -29.94 11.53
CA GLU A 6 15.32 -28.52 11.21
C GLU A 6 16.81 -28.16 11.10
N GLN A 7 17.67 -28.86 11.85
CA GLN A 7 19.12 -28.75 11.77
C GLN A 7 19.68 -29.14 10.38
N ASP A 8 19.09 -30.14 9.72
CA ASP A 8 19.52 -30.57 8.38
C ASP A 8 19.09 -29.56 7.31
N VAL A 9 17.92 -28.94 7.50
CA VAL A 9 17.45 -27.82 6.65
C VAL A 9 18.40 -26.63 6.76
N LEU A 10 18.76 -26.23 7.98
CA LEU A 10 19.71 -25.14 8.23
C LEU A 10 21.11 -25.44 7.67
N ARG A 11 21.64 -26.64 7.91
CA ARG A 11 22.96 -27.05 7.38
C ARG A 11 22.98 -27.09 5.87
N ALA A 12 21.99 -27.73 5.24
CA ALA A 12 21.92 -27.81 3.78
C ALA A 12 21.81 -26.41 3.15
N ALA A 13 20.98 -25.53 3.72
CA ALA A 13 20.86 -24.15 3.28
C ALA A 13 22.16 -23.34 3.46
N SER A 14 22.84 -23.48 4.61
CA SER A 14 24.09 -22.78 4.90
C SER A 14 25.21 -23.21 3.95
N MET A 15 25.39 -24.51 3.75
CA MET A 15 26.39 -25.03 2.81
C MET A 15 26.11 -24.60 1.37
N TYR A 16 24.84 -24.53 0.99
CA TYR A 16 24.46 -24.17 -0.37
C TYR A 16 24.56 -22.66 -0.65
N TYR A 17 24.02 -21.82 0.22
CA TYR A 17 23.90 -20.37 -0.02
C TYR A 17 25.06 -19.55 0.52
N LEU A 18 25.72 -19.97 1.61
CA LEU A 18 26.81 -19.21 2.24
C LEU A 18 28.19 -19.71 1.81
N GLN A 19 28.30 -20.97 1.40
CA GLN A 19 29.57 -21.63 1.11
C GLN A 19 29.70 -22.09 -0.35
N ASP A 20 28.68 -21.83 -1.19
CA ASP A 20 28.63 -22.23 -2.62
C ASP A 20 28.94 -23.72 -2.87
N ILE A 21 28.62 -24.60 -1.92
CA ILE A 21 28.88 -26.03 -2.04
C ILE A 21 27.84 -26.67 -2.96
N LYS A 22 28.30 -27.44 -3.96
CA LYS A 22 27.42 -28.20 -4.86
C LYS A 22 26.58 -29.21 -4.08
N MET A 23 25.31 -29.36 -4.44
CA MET A 23 24.36 -30.25 -3.77
C MET A 23 24.83 -31.72 -3.65
N GLU A 24 25.63 -32.22 -4.61
CA GLU A 24 26.22 -33.56 -4.57
C GLU A 24 27.27 -33.73 -3.46
N VAL A 25 27.99 -32.65 -3.14
CA VAL A 25 28.97 -32.61 -2.05
C VAL A 25 28.24 -32.49 -0.71
N ILE A 26 27.20 -31.64 -0.64
CA ILE A 26 26.32 -31.53 0.53
C ILE A 26 25.68 -32.88 0.84
N ALA A 27 25.21 -33.60 -0.19
CA ALA A 27 24.59 -34.91 -0.06
C ALA A 27 25.53 -35.93 0.61
N ARG A 28 26.80 -35.97 0.16
CA ARG A 28 27.84 -36.80 0.81
C ARG A 28 28.11 -36.37 2.25
N HIS A 29 28.16 -35.08 2.52
CA HIS A 29 28.43 -34.55 3.86
C HIS A 29 27.29 -34.84 4.86
N LEU A 30 26.05 -34.83 4.39
CA LEU A 30 24.85 -35.12 5.20
C LEU A 30 24.45 -36.60 5.16
N GLY A 31 25.21 -37.47 4.49
CA GLY A 31 24.88 -38.90 4.35
C GLY A 31 23.54 -39.16 3.66
N THR A 32 23.14 -38.31 2.72
CA THR A 32 21.83 -38.35 2.06
C THR A 32 21.93 -38.25 0.53
N SER A 33 20.79 -38.24 -0.17
CA SER A 33 20.75 -38.09 -1.62
C SER A 33 20.72 -36.63 -2.06
N ARG A 34 21.18 -36.35 -3.29
CA ARG A 34 21.02 -35.02 -3.92
C ARG A 34 19.57 -34.55 -3.95
N SER A 35 18.62 -35.47 -4.17
CA SER A 35 17.18 -35.17 -4.16
C SER A 35 16.68 -34.72 -2.79
N THR A 36 17.21 -35.30 -1.70
CA THR A 36 16.90 -34.88 -0.33
C THR A 36 17.49 -33.50 -0.03
N VAL A 37 18.74 -33.24 -0.41
CA VAL A 37 19.34 -31.89 -0.28
C VAL A 37 18.52 -30.82 -1.00
N SER A 38 18.08 -31.10 -2.23
CA SER A 38 17.21 -30.19 -2.99
C SER A 38 15.90 -29.88 -2.25
N ARG A 39 15.29 -30.90 -1.63
CA ARG A 39 14.07 -30.78 -0.84
C ARG A 39 14.29 -29.98 0.46
N LEU A 40 15.41 -30.18 1.15
CA LEU A 40 15.82 -29.38 2.32
C LEU A 40 16.01 -27.90 1.95
N ILE A 41 16.71 -27.59 0.86
CA ILE A 41 16.91 -26.22 0.37
C ILE A 41 15.57 -25.58 -0.06
N LYS A 42 14.67 -26.35 -0.68
CA LYS A 42 13.31 -25.89 -0.99
C LYS A 42 12.52 -25.58 0.28
N ARG A 43 12.59 -26.45 1.30
CA ARG A 43 11.94 -26.22 2.59
C ARG A 43 12.47 -24.99 3.30
N ALA A 44 13.79 -24.77 3.29
CA ALA A 44 14.42 -23.58 3.86
C ALA A 44 13.87 -22.27 3.27
N ARG A 45 13.62 -22.24 1.96
CA ARG A 45 12.96 -21.10 1.29
C ARG A 45 11.48 -20.98 1.67
N GLN A 46 10.75 -22.09 1.68
CA GLN A 46 9.32 -22.10 2.00
C GLN A 46 9.02 -21.74 3.47
N SER A 47 9.93 -22.03 4.39
CA SER A 47 9.78 -21.72 5.81
C SER A 47 10.31 -20.33 6.19
N GLY A 48 10.85 -19.57 5.24
CA GLY A 48 11.49 -18.27 5.51
C GLY A 48 12.86 -18.35 6.18
N LEU A 49 13.45 -19.55 6.33
CA LEU A 49 14.81 -19.74 6.87
C LEU A 49 15.87 -19.17 5.91
N VAL A 50 15.56 -19.11 4.62
CA VAL A 50 16.34 -18.39 3.61
C VAL A 50 15.46 -17.36 2.92
N GLU A 51 15.85 -16.11 3.05
CA GLU A 51 15.34 -15.01 2.23
C GLU A 51 16.39 -14.65 1.18
N ILE A 52 16.02 -14.79 -0.11
CA ILE A 52 16.89 -14.40 -1.21
C ILE A 52 16.53 -12.98 -1.61
N THR A 53 17.40 -12.03 -1.28
CA THR A 53 17.30 -10.66 -1.77
C THR A 53 18.16 -10.51 -3.00
N LEU A 54 17.54 -10.39 -4.17
CA LEU A 54 18.24 -10.04 -5.40
C LEU A 54 18.46 -8.53 -5.40
N ARG A 55 19.72 -8.08 -5.41
CA ARG A 55 20.05 -6.69 -5.74
C ARG A 55 20.08 -6.60 -7.27
N PRO A 56 19.16 -5.88 -7.93
CA PRO A 56 19.13 -5.84 -9.38
C PRO A 56 20.41 -5.20 -9.92
N ALA A 57 21.22 -5.98 -10.64
CA ALA A 57 22.24 -5.46 -11.54
C ALA A 57 21.51 -4.97 -12.79
N SER A 58 21.20 -3.67 -12.82
CA SER A 58 20.69 -2.90 -13.97
C SER A 58 19.83 -3.70 -14.96
N THR A 59 18.61 -4.06 -14.54
CA THR A 59 17.52 -4.36 -15.47
C THR A 59 17.10 -3.09 -16.21
N ARG A 60 16.16 -3.13 -17.15
CA ARG A 60 15.58 -1.91 -17.77
C ARG A 60 14.72 -1.07 -16.79
N ALA A 61 14.43 -1.59 -15.61
CA ALA A 61 13.55 -1.03 -14.56
C ALA A 61 14.12 -0.01 -13.53
N PRO A 62 15.44 0.25 -13.37
CA PRO A 62 15.93 1.35 -12.53
C PRO A 62 15.59 2.72 -13.14
N GLY A 63 15.15 2.80 -14.40
CA GLY A 63 14.65 4.01 -15.01
C GLY A 63 13.37 4.50 -14.32
N LEU A 64 12.30 3.71 -14.36
CA LEU A 64 10.97 4.13 -13.90
C LEU A 64 10.98 4.68 -12.47
N GLY A 65 11.50 3.90 -11.51
CA GLY A 65 11.56 4.33 -10.12
C GLY A 65 12.37 5.62 -9.92
N ARG A 66 13.54 5.74 -10.58
CA ARG A 66 14.35 6.97 -10.51
C ARG A 66 13.70 8.15 -11.21
N THR A 67 13.02 7.93 -12.33
CA THR A 67 12.32 8.97 -13.08
C THR A 67 11.13 9.50 -12.26
N ILE A 68 10.32 8.62 -11.67
CA ILE A 68 9.22 9.01 -10.77
C ILE A 68 9.79 9.74 -9.55
N ALA A 69 10.84 9.18 -8.93
CA ALA A 69 11.49 9.81 -7.78
C ALA A 69 12.00 11.23 -8.10
N ALA A 70 12.65 11.40 -9.26
CA ALA A 70 13.14 12.70 -9.72
C ALA A 70 12.00 13.68 -10.08
N ALA A 71 10.93 13.19 -10.69
CA ALA A 71 9.80 14.02 -11.11
C ALA A 71 8.97 14.55 -9.93
N PHE A 72 8.83 13.75 -8.87
CA PHE A 72 7.93 14.06 -7.74
C PHE A 72 8.65 14.29 -6.41
N GLY A 73 9.96 14.04 -6.31
CA GLY A 73 10.75 14.22 -5.09
C GLY A 73 10.42 13.19 -4.00
N ILE A 74 10.17 11.93 -4.39
CA ILE A 74 9.76 10.84 -3.49
C ILE A 74 10.62 9.59 -3.67
N ASP A 75 10.62 8.69 -2.69
CA ASP A 75 11.18 7.36 -2.84
C ASP A 75 10.19 6.46 -3.61
N THR A 76 10.66 5.71 -4.61
CA THR A 76 9.80 4.88 -5.45
C THR A 76 10.32 3.45 -5.56
N TYR A 77 9.46 2.50 -5.21
CA TYR A 77 9.68 1.05 -5.23
C TYR A 77 8.81 0.43 -6.32
N VAL A 78 9.37 0.27 -7.52
CA VAL A 78 8.68 -0.37 -8.64
C VAL A 78 8.81 -1.89 -8.52
N VAL A 79 7.68 -2.56 -8.40
CA VAL A 79 7.59 -4.02 -8.27
C VAL A 79 7.47 -4.65 -9.65
N PRO A 80 8.46 -5.47 -10.06
CA PRO A 80 8.43 -6.13 -11.35
C PRO A 80 7.34 -7.21 -11.34
N VAL A 81 6.45 -7.15 -12.33
CA VAL A 81 5.38 -8.12 -12.52
C VAL A 81 5.36 -8.54 -14.00
N PRO A 82 5.11 -9.81 -14.32
CA PRO A 82 4.95 -10.21 -15.72
C PRO A 82 3.79 -9.44 -16.37
N ASP A 83 3.92 -9.04 -17.64
CA ASP A 83 2.84 -8.37 -18.39
C ASP A 83 1.55 -9.20 -18.44
N SER A 84 1.68 -10.53 -18.36
CA SER A 84 0.55 -11.47 -18.33
C SER A 84 -0.11 -11.61 -16.95
N ALA A 85 0.43 -10.97 -15.91
CA ALA A 85 -0.09 -11.08 -14.56
C ALA A 85 -1.48 -10.46 -14.44
N SER A 86 -2.38 -11.21 -13.82
CA SER A 86 -3.71 -10.71 -13.47
C SER A 86 -3.63 -9.53 -12.49
N HIS A 87 -4.70 -8.74 -12.40
CA HIS A 87 -4.77 -7.63 -11.43
C HIS A 87 -4.53 -8.10 -9.98
N ILE A 88 -5.01 -9.30 -9.63
CA ILE A 88 -4.83 -9.89 -8.30
C ILE A 88 -3.36 -10.23 -8.05
N GLU A 89 -2.69 -10.89 -9.00
CA GLU A 89 -1.27 -11.23 -8.87
C GLU A 89 -0.39 -9.99 -8.77
N ARG A 90 -0.69 -8.94 -9.55
CA ARG A 90 -0.01 -7.65 -9.46
C ARG A 90 -0.16 -7.03 -8.07
N LEU A 91 -1.39 -6.99 -7.55
CA LEU A 91 -1.69 -6.48 -6.22
C LEU A 91 -0.96 -7.27 -5.13
N ASP A 92 -0.90 -8.59 -5.23
CA ASP A 92 -0.21 -9.44 -4.26
C ASP A 92 1.31 -9.17 -4.24
N GLN A 93 1.96 -9.04 -5.39
CA GLN A 93 3.40 -8.73 -5.44
C GLN A 93 3.72 -7.35 -4.86
N VAL A 94 2.89 -6.35 -5.18
CA VAL A 94 2.98 -5.01 -4.58
C VAL A 94 2.78 -5.08 -3.07
N SER A 95 1.80 -5.86 -2.62
CA SER A 95 1.46 -6.02 -1.21
C SER A 95 2.55 -6.72 -0.40
N ILE A 96 3.19 -7.75 -0.95
CA ILE A 96 4.35 -8.43 -0.36
C ILE A 96 5.51 -7.43 -0.18
N THR A 97 5.79 -6.63 -1.21
CA THR A 97 6.87 -5.65 -1.18
C THR A 97 6.59 -4.57 -0.13
N ALA A 98 5.36 -4.03 -0.11
CA ALA A 98 4.94 -3.05 0.88
C ALA A 98 5.02 -3.62 2.31
N ALA A 99 4.57 -4.86 2.54
CA ALA A 99 4.64 -5.50 3.84
C ALA A 99 6.08 -5.62 4.36
N ARG A 100 7.02 -6.04 3.51
CA ARG A 100 8.45 -6.13 3.87
C ARG A 100 9.05 -4.77 4.22
N LEU A 101 8.78 -3.75 3.39
CA LEU A 101 9.25 -2.39 3.64
C LEU A 101 8.70 -1.84 4.96
N LEU A 102 7.40 -2.01 5.22
CA LEU A 102 6.78 -1.62 6.48
C LEU A 102 7.41 -2.33 7.68
N SER A 103 7.64 -3.65 7.59
CA SER A 103 8.33 -4.39 8.65
C SER A 103 9.77 -3.91 8.89
N SER A 104 10.45 -3.42 7.85
CA SER A 104 11.78 -2.83 7.99
C SER A 104 11.78 -1.43 8.60
N TRP A 105 10.72 -0.65 8.38
CA TRP A 105 10.65 0.76 8.81
C TRP A 105 9.98 0.94 10.16
N PHE A 106 8.99 0.11 10.49
CA PHE A 106 8.24 0.21 11.73
C PHE A 106 8.96 -0.52 12.86
N ASP A 107 9.20 0.19 13.96
CA ASP A 107 9.90 -0.33 15.13
C ASP A 107 9.24 0.13 16.44
N SER A 108 9.89 -0.20 17.56
CA SER A 108 9.45 0.18 18.90
C SER A 108 9.33 1.70 19.05
N ASP A 109 8.39 2.12 19.90
CA ASP A 109 8.06 3.50 20.21
C ASP A 109 7.54 4.35 19.02
N MET A 110 7.23 3.70 17.89
CA MET A 110 6.64 4.35 16.71
C MET A 110 5.10 4.21 16.66
N VAL A 111 4.46 5.14 15.95
CA VAL A 111 3.03 5.12 15.64
C VAL A 111 2.82 4.92 14.13
N LEU A 112 2.14 3.83 13.78
CA LEU A 112 1.75 3.51 12.40
C LEU A 112 0.28 3.89 12.15
N GLY A 113 0.07 4.93 11.36
CA GLY A 113 -1.23 5.27 10.78
C GLY A 113 -1.58 4.36 9.62
N VAL A 114 -2.74 3.70 9.68
CA VAL A 114 -3.21 2.78 8.63
C VAL A 114 -4.57 3.25 8.12
N ALA A 115 -4.67 3.51 6.81
CA ALA A 115 -5.95 3.65 6.14
C ALA A 115 -6.54 2.27 5.82
N TRP A 116 -7.86 2.15 5.73
CA TRP A 116 -8.50 0.90 5.29
C TRP A 116 -8.75 0.89 3.78
N GLY A 117 -8.85 -0.31 3.20
CA GLY A 117 -9.13 -0.52 1.79
C GLY A 117 -8.60 -1.85 1.27
N THR A 118 -9.02 -2.23 0.06
CA THR A 118 -8.69 -3.54 -0.55
C THR A 118 -7.19 -3.78 -0.64
N THR A 119 -6.41 -2.76 -0.99
CA THR A 119 -4.95 -2.84 -1.06
C THR A 119 -4.33 -3.09 0.30
N LEU A 120 -4.74 -2.36 1.34
CA LEU A 120 -4.18 -2.52 2.68
C LEU A 120 -4.59 -3.85 3.31
N ALA A 121 -5.79 -4.36 2.98
CA ALA A 121 -6.20 -5.71 3.33
C ALA A 121 -5.42 -6.81 2.60
N SER A 122 -4.83 -6.55 1.44
CA SER A 122 -3.86 -7.46 0.84
C SER A 122 -2.50 -7.35 1.55
N VAL A 123 -2.00 -6.14 1.79
CA VAL A 123 -0.75 -5.89 2.55
C VAL A 123 -0.76 -6.60 3.90
N SER A 124 -1.86 -6.51 4.66
CA SER A 124 -1.94 -7.10 6.00
C SER A 124 -1.76 -8.62 6.02
N ARG A 125 -2.11 -9.33 4.94
CA ARG A 125 -1.95 -10.78 4.80
C ARG A 125 -0.49 -11.21 4.67
N TYR A 126 0.39 -10.30 4.30
CA TYR A 126 1.81 -10.55 4.06
C TYR A 126 2.73 -9.97 5.15
N LEU A 127 2.17 -9.34 6.18
CA LEU A 127 2.95 -8.85 7.31
C LEU A 127 3.53 -10.03 8.10
N ALA A 128 4.86 -10.03 8.24
CA ALA A 128 5.55 -11.00 9.08
C ALA A 128 5.46 -10.56 10.56
N PRO A 129 5.26 -11.50 11.51
CA PRO A 129 5.33 -11.18 12.92
C PRO A 129 6.68 -10.57 13.31
N LYS A 130 6.64 -9.32 13.79
CA LYS A 130 7.78 -8.57 14.34
C LYS A 130 7.33 -7.85 15.60
N PRO A 131 7.34 -8.49 16.78
CA PRO A 131 6.93 -7.85 18.01
C PRO A 131 7.76 -6.60 18.31
N THR A 132 7.08 -5.50 18.60
CA THR A 132 7.67 -4.21 18.97
C THR A 132 7.23 -3.81 20.38
N ARG A 133 7.86 -2.80 20.98
CA ARG A 133 7.53 -2.31 22.33
C ARG A 133 7.12 -0.84 22.27
N GLY A 134 6.13 -0.45 23.07
CA GLY A 134 5.70 0.96 23.15
C GLY A 134 5.09 1.54 21.87
N SER A 135 4.91 0.71 20.84
CA SER A 135 4.40 1.12 19.54
C SER A 135 2.87 1.06 19.49
N ALA A 136 2.30 1.80 18.52
CA ALA A 136 0.87 1.82 18.30
C ALA A 136 0.52 1.77 16.81
N VAL A 137 -0.63 1.18 16.50
CA VAL A 137 -1.29 1.23 15.21
C VAL A 137 -2.57 2.04 15.37
N VAL A 138 -2.77 3.07 14.55
CA VAL A 138 -3.93 3.94 14.58
C VAL A 138 -4.64 3.98 13.23
N GLN A 139 -5.96 3.85 13.24
CA GLN A 139 -6.78 3.98 12.03
C GLN A 139 -6.85 5.44 11.58
N LEU A 140 -6.60 5.72 10.29
CA LEU A 140 -6.55 7.08 9.75
C LEU A 140 -7.93 7.65 9.39
N ASN A 141 -8.83 6.84 8.84
CA ASN A 141 -10.14 7.28 8.34
C ASN A 141 -11.28 6.43 8.93
N GLY A 142 -12.44 7.04 9.15
CA GLY A 142 -13.62 6.34 9.65
C GLY A 142 -14.09 5.27 8.68
N ALA A 143 -14.78 4.24 9.19
CA ALA A 143 -15.07 3.02 8.43
C ALA A 143 -16.55 2.60 8.41
N ALA A 144 -17.43 3.25 9.18
CA ALA A 144 -18.86 2.92 9.10
C ALA A 144 -19.46 3.43 7.77
N ASN A 145 -20.36 2.64 7.17
CA ASN A 145 -21.17 3.01 6.00
C ASN A 145 -22.66 2.77 6.23
N MET A 146 -23.48 3.15 5.25
CA MET A 146 -24.94 3.07 5.31
C MET A 146 -25.54 1.72 4.90
N ARG A 147 -24.77 0.79 4.34
CA ARG A 147 -25.29 -0.47 3.75
C ARG A 147 -24.86 -1.74 4.47
N THR A 148 -23.72 -1.71 5.13
CA THR A 148 -23.16 -2.72 6.02
C THR A 148 -22.70 -2.03 7.30
N SER A 149 -22.26 -2.76 8.33
CA SER A 149 -21.61 -2.11 9.47
C SER A 149 -20.34 -1.36 9.03
N GLY A 150 -19.60 -1.86 8.01
CA GLY A 150 -18.31 -1.33 7.52
C GLY A 150 -17.16 -1.43 8.54
N ILE A 151 -17.51 -1.50 9.81
CA ILE A 151 -16.67 -1.50 10.99
C ILE A 151 -15.88 -2.80 11.12
N GLU A 152 -16.47 -3.97 10.84
CA GLU A 152 -15.79 -5.27 10.98
C GLU A 152 -14.58 -5.36 10.05
N TYR A 153 -14.77 -5.05 8.77
CA TYR A 153 -13.69 -5.09 7.78
C TYR A 153 -12.50 -4.20 8.15
N ALA A 154 -12.75 -2.95 8.53
CA ALA A 154 -11.69 -2.03 8.92
C ALA A 154 -11.09 -2.41 10.28
N SER A 155 -11.89 -2.84 11.26
CA SER A 155 -11.39 -3.20 12.59
C SER A 155 -10.51 -4.44 12.53
N ASP A 156 -10.88 -5.45 11.75
CA ASP A 156 -10.08 -6.67 11.56
C ASP A 156 -8.76 -6.36 10.85
N LEU A 157 -8.80 -5.50 9.84
CA LEU A 157 -7.62 -5.02 9.14
C LEU A 157 -6.63 -4.36 10.10
N ILE A 158 -7.09 -3.37 10.85
CA ILE A 158 -6.25 -2.63 11.80
C ILE A 158 -5.74 -3.57 12.91
N SER A 159 -6.56 -4.50 13.38
CA SER A 159 -6.17 -5.52 14.36
C SER A 159 -5.10 -6.48 13.83
N THR A 160 -5.12 -6.79 12.53
CA THR A 160 -4.09 -7.62 11.87
C THR A 160 -2.73 -6.93 11.91
N PHE A 161 -2.68 -5.62 11.60
CA PHE A 161 -1.46 -4.82 11.76
C PHE A 161 -0.98 -4.79 13.22
N GLY A 162 -1.89 -4.57 14.17
CA GLY A 162 -1.56 -4.60 15.61
C GLY A 162 -0.99 -5.94 16.05
N THR A 163 -1.57 -7.04 15.58
CA THR A 163 -1.11 -8.40 15.89
C THR A 163 0.26 -8.70 15.30
N ALA A 164 0.48 -8.34 14.03
CA ALA A 164 1.77 -8.54 13.36
C ALA A 164 2.93 -7.85 14.10
N PHE A 165 2.67 -6.66 14.67
CA PHE A 165 3.70 -5.90 15.36
C PHE A 165 3.66 -5.94 16.90
N ALA A 166 2.73 -6.70 17.49
CA ALA A 166 2.43 -6.66 18.92
C ALA A 166 2.20 -5.23 19.46
N ALA A 167 1.59 -4.37 18.64
CA ALA A 167 1.41 -2.95 18.90
C ALA A 167 0.02 -2.65 19.48
N ALA A 168 -0.11 -1.59 20.26
CA ALA A 168 -1.40 -1.13 20.77
C ALA A 168 -2.29 -0.64 19.62
N VAL A 169 -3.57 -1.02 19.60
CA VAL A 169 -4.49 -0.67 18.51
C VAL A 169 -5.44 0.46 18.90
N HIS A 170 -5.53 1.48 18.05
CA HIS A 170 -6.41 2.64 18.18
C HIS A 170 -7.39 2.71 17.00
N HIS A 171 -8.60 2.19 17.21
CA HIS A 171 -9.67 2.30 16.23
C HIS A 171 -10.25 3.72 16.16
N PHE A 172 -10.67 4.11 14.97
CA PHE A 172 -11.34 5.39 14.74
C PHE A 172 -12.83 5.18 14.49
N SER A 173 -13.59 5.15 15.58
CA SER A 173 -15.02 4.80 15.63
C SER A 173 -15.93 5.95 15.17
N VAL A 174 -15.74 6.40 13.93
CA VAL A 174 -16.60 7.39 13.25
C VAL A 174 -16.96 6.85 11.86
N PRO A 175 -18.04 7.35 11.22
CA PRO A 175 -18.34 6.98 9.84
C PRO A 175 -17.25 7.48 8.88
N ALA A 176 -17.15 6.90 7.68
CA ALA A 176 -16.20 7.41 6.68
C ALA A 176 -16.61 8.82 6.18
N PHE A 177 -17.91 9.06 6.11
CA PHE A 177 -18.54 10.33 5.80
C PHE A 177 -19.68 10.60 6.77
N PHE A 178 -19.76 11.80 7.31
CA PHE A 178 -20.96 12.27 8.00
C PHE A 178 -21.99 12.76 7.00
N ASP A 179 -23.28 12.68 7.29
CA ASP A 179 -24.29 13.33 6.44
C ASP A 179 -24.22 14.86 6.53
N TYR A 180 -23.86 15.38 7.70
CA TYR A 180 -23.84 16.81 8.00
C TYR A 180 -22.45 17.25 8.50
N PRO A 181 -21.85 18.29 7.89
CA PRO A 181 -20.58 18.87 8.38
C PRO A 181 -20.62 19.27 9.86
N ASP A 182 -21.75 19.80 10.34
CA ASP A 182 -21.90 20.21 11.74
C ASP A 182 -21.83 19.04 12.72
N THR A 183 -22.34 17.86 12.33
CA THR A 183 -22.24 16.63 13.12
C THR A 183 -20.79 16.17 13.24
N LYS A 184 -20.02 16.22 12.14
CA LYS A 184 -18.58 15.97 12.18
C LYS A 184 -17.89 16.96 13.12
N ALA A 185 -18.19 18.25 12.99
CA ALA A 185 -17.60 19.30 13.81
C ALA A 185 -17.88 19.10 15.31
N ALA A 186 -19.10 18.67 15.67
CA ALA A 186 -19.46 18.29 17.02
C ALA A 186 -18.64 17.07 17.50
N MET A 187 -18.57 16.01 16.71
CA MET A 187 -17.79 14.80 17.03
C MET A 187 -16.30 15.09 17.20
N TRP A 188 -15.71 16.00 16.42
CA TRP A 188 -14.30 16.41 16.55
C TRP A 188 -13.99 17.13 17.88
N ARG A 189 -15.03 17.56 18.62
CA ARG A 189 -14.88 18.14 19.96
C ARG A 189 -14.89 17.08 21.07
N GLU A 190 -15.39 15.88 20.78
CA GLU A 190 -15.47 14.80 21.76
C GLU A 190 -14.08 14.29 22.16
N ARG A 191 -13.90 14.04 23.46
CA ARG A 191 -12.61 13.61 24.02
C ARG A 191 -12.17 12.26 23.45
N SER A 192 -13.12 11.35 23.22
CA SER A 192 -12.88 10.03 22.65
C SER A 192 -12.31 10.12 21.23
N VAL A 193 -12.87 11.00 20.40
CA VAL A 193 -12.43 11.28 19.03
C VAL A 193 -11.08 11.99 19.03
N ARG A 194 -10.95 13.07 19.83
CA ARG A 194 -9.69 13.83 19.96
C ARG A 194 -8.51 12.95 20.35
N ARG A 195 -8.70 11.99 21.26
CA ARG A 195 -7.65 11.03 21.65
C ARG A 195 -7.10 10.25 20.45
N VAL A 196 -7.96 9.86 19.49
CA VAL A 196 -7.53 9.14 18.28
C VAL A 196 -6.87 10.11 17.29
N LEU A 197 -7.43 11.31 17.10
CA LEU A 197 -6.84 12.34 16.26
C LEU A 197 -5.45 12.78 16.77
N ASP A 198 -5.25 12.85 18.09
CA ASP A 198 -3.96 13.12 18.71
C ASP A 198 -2.96 11.99 18.43
N MET A 199 -3.42 10.73 18.39
CA MET A 199 -2.57 9.59 18.01
C MET A 199 -2.22 9.63 16.53
N GLN A 200 -3.18 9.94 15.64
CA GLN A 200 -2.91 10.14 14.21
C GLN A 200 -1.88 11.25 13.97
N ARG A 201 -1.95 12.35 14.72
CA ARG A 201 -0.97 13.45 14.66
C ARG A 201 0.43 13.07 15.12
N ARG A 202 0.56 11.98 15.87
CA ARG A 202 1.84 11.42 16.32
C ARG A 202 2.36 10.31 15.41
N ALA A 203 1.65 9.99 14.33
CA ALA A 203 2.08 8.96 13.39
C ALA A 203 3.47 9.29 12.80
N ASP A 204 4.37 8.32 12.86
CA ASP A 204 5.68 8.36 12.21
C ASP A 204 5.58 7.87 10.77
N ILE A 205 4.71 6.89 10.55
CA ILE A 205 4.43 6.28 9.26
C ILE A 205 2.93 6.31 9.02
N ALA A 206 2.49 6.78 7.87
CA ALA A 206 1.15 6.57 7.34
C ALA A 206 1.23 5.61 6.16
N VAL A 207 0.44 4.54 6.16
CA VAL A 207 0.28 3.64 5.01
C VAL A 207 -1.15 3.73 4.48
N PHE A 208 -1.28 4.01 3.19
CA PHE A 208 -2.55 4.18 2.52
C PHE A 208 -2.46 3.79 1.04
N SER A 209 -3.60 3.82 0.37
CA SER A 209 -3.72 3.67 -1.08
C SER A 209 -4.62 4.79 -1.61
N VAL A 210 -4.65 4.95 -2.93
CA VAL A 210 -5.57 5.88 -3.59
C VAL A 210 -6.86 5.16 -3.98
N GLY A 211 -7.99 5.79 -3.72
CA GLY A 211 -9.27 5.38 -4.29
C GLY A 211 -9.46 5.97 -5.68
N ALA A 212 -10.10 5.21 -6.56
CA ALA A 212 -10.45 5.60 -7.91
C ALA A 212 -11.97 5.57 -8.07
N VAL A 213 -12.51 6.66 -8.62
CA VAL A 213 -13.94 6.83 -8.95
C VAL A 213 -14.36 5.89 -10.08
N ALA A 214 -13.46 5.67 -11.05
CA ALA A 214 -13.70 4.84 -12.24
C ALA A 214 -12.79 3.59 -12.27
N GLY A 215 -13.30 2.49 -12.83
CA GLY A 215 -12.57 1.24 -13.05
C GLY A 215 -13.50 0.01 -13.13
N ALA A 216 -13.00 -1.11 -13.66
CA ALA A 216 -13.75 -2.38 -13.73
C ALA A 216 -14.15 -2.91 -12.34
N VAL A 217 -13.39 -2.53 -11.30
CA VAL A 217 -13.75 -2.69 -9.89
C VAL A 217 -13.60 -1.30 -9.24
N PRO A 218 -14.69 -0.61 -8.91
CA PRO A 218 -14.64 0.66 -8.19
C PRO A 218 -14.03 0.46 -6.80
N SER A 219 -13.30 1.47 -6.31
CA SER A 219 -12.69 1.38 -4.97
C SER A 219 -13.76 1.25 -3.90
N HIS A 220 -13.43 0.64 -2.75
CA HIS A 220 -14.41 0.28 -1.72
C HIS A 220 -15.29 1.45 -1.26
N VAL A 221 -14.74 2.67 -1.23
CA VAL A 221 -15.47 3.92 -0.99
C VAL A 221 -16.66 4.10 -1.96
N TYR A 222 -16.47 3.82 -3.24
CA TYR A 222 -17.48 4.02 -4.29
C TYR A 222 -18.40 2.81 -4.51
N SER A 223 -18.01 1.61 -4.06
CA SER A 223 -18.76 0.37 -4.29
C SER A 223 -19.47 -0.19 -3.06
N ALA A 224 -19.14 0.24 -1.84
CA ALA A 224 -19.69 -0.32 -0.60
C ALA A 224 -20.76 0.56 0.09
N GLY A 225 -21.34 1.52 -0.63
CA GLY A 225 -22.46 2.32 -0.13
C GLY A 225 -22.07 3.41 0.86
N TYR A 226 -20.84 3.92 0.77
CA TYR A 226 -20.43 5.09 1.52
C TYR A 226 -20.91 6.40 0.87
N LEU A 227 -21.20 6.37 -0.43
CA LEU A 227 -21.69 7.48 -1.24
C LEU A 227 -22.99 7.07 -1.94
N ASP A 228 -23.91 8.00 -2.08
CA ASP A 228 -25.08 7.82 -2.94
C ASP A 228 -24.82 8.31 -4.38
N ASP A 229 -25.77 8.06 -5.28
CA ASP A 229 -25.62 8.45 -6.69
C ASP A 229 -25.53 9.98 -6.87
N ALA A 230 -26.08 10.77 -5.94
CA ALA A 230 -25.99 12.22 -6.00
C ALA A 230 -24.59 12.70 -5.59
N ASP A 231 -24.02 12.13 -4.51
CA ASP A 231 -22.64 12.37 -4.10
C ASP A 231 -21.66 12.02 -5.23
N VAL A 232 -21.85 10.87 -5.90
CA VAL A 232 -20.98 10.47 -7.03
C VAL A 232 -21.09 11.44 -8.21
N ARG A 233 -22.30 11.91 -8.54
CA ARG A 233 -22.49 12.94 -9.59
C ARG A 233 -21.82 14.26 -9.21
N ASN A 234 -21.98 14.71 -7.96
CA ASN A 234 -21.35 15.93 -7.48
C ASN A 234 -19.83 15.86 -7.58
N LEU A 235 -19.23 14.75 -7.14
CA LEU A 235 -17.78 14.54 -7.27
C LEU A 235 -17.30 14.57 -8.73
N HIS A 236 -18.08 13.97 -9.64
CA HIS A 236 -17.78 14.02 -11.07
C HIS A 236 -17.84 15.46 -11.61
N ASP A 237 -18.89 16.21 -11.28
CA ASP A 237 -19.09 17.59 -11.75
C ASP A 237 -18.04 18.55 -11.17
N GLU A 238 -17.53 18.24 -9.98
CA GLU A 238 -16.41 18.94 -9.35
C GLU A 238 -15.03 18.50 -9.88
N GLY A 239 -14.96 17.56 -10.82
CA GLY A 239 -13.71 17.12 -11.44
C GLY A 239 -12.81 16.27 -10.53
N VAL A 240 -13.40 15.59 -9.54
CA VAL A 240 -12.68 14.67 -8.66
C VAL A 240 -12.23 13.43 -9.43
N VAL A 241 -10.96 13.06 -9.28
CA VAL A 241 -10.38 11.88 -9.93
C VAL A 241 -10.17 10.70 -8.97
N GLY A 242 -10.28 10.95 -7.67
CA GLY A 242 -10.28 9.93 -6.62
C GLY A 242 -10.06 10.50 -5.24
N ASP A 243 -9.60 9.66 -4.31
CA ASP A 243 -9.45 10.02 -2.91
C ASP A 243 -8.17 9.45 -2.28
N VAL A 244 -7.73 10.09 -1.20
CA VAL A 244 -6.72 9.59 -0.26
C VAL A 244 -7.35 9.59 1.12
N CYS A 245 -7.40 8.42 1.75
CA CYS A 245 -8.00 8.27 3.08
C CYS A 245 -9.44 8.82 3.16
N THR A 246 -10.27 8.71 2.13
CA THR A 246 -11.61 9.32 2.00
C THR A 246 -11.67 10.83 1.76
N VAL A 247 -10.52 11.50 1.62
CA VAL A 247 -10.47 12.91 1.18
C VAL A 247 -10.28 12.97 -0.33
N PHE A 248 -11.25 13.57 -1.02
CA PHE A 248 -11.33 13.64 -2.48
C PHE A 248 -10.37 14.68 -3.06
N LEU A 249 -9.75 14.33 -4.17
CA LEU A 249 -8.75 15.13 -4.89
C LEU A 249 -9.14 15.32 -6.36
N ARG A 250 -8.90 16.53 -6.87
CA ARG A 250 -8.94 16.82 -8.31
C ARG A 250 -7.61 16.45 -8.97
N ALA A 251 -7.58 16.42 -10.30
CA ALA A 251 -6.41 15.99 -11.08
C ALA A 251 -5.14 16.82 -10.79
N ASP A 252 -5.28 18.08 -10.41
CA ASP A 252 -4.19 18.98 -10.05
C ASP A 252 -3.73 18.84 -8.59
N GLY A 253 -4.37 17.96 -7.80
CA GLY A 253 -4.10 17.77 -6.37
C GLY A 253 -4.87 18.72 -5.45
N SER A 254 -5.70 19.62 -5.98
CA SER A 254 -6.56 20.49 -5.17
C SER A 254 -7.68 19.72 -4.49
N TRP A 255 -8.10 20.17 -3.31
CA TRP A 255 -9.07 19.45 -2.46
C TRP A 255 -9.92 20.33 -1.55
N GLN A 256 -9.49 21.56 -1.24
CA GLN A 256 -10.09 22.41 -0.20
C GLN A 256 -11.56 22.74 -0.48
N ASP A 257 -11.89 23.02 -1.74
CA ASP A 257 -13.23 23.45 -2.15
C ASP A 257 -14.06 22.28 -2.70
N VAL A 258 -13.75 21.04 -2.30
CA VAL A 258 -14.61 19.89 -2.59
C VAL A 258 -15.62 19.75 -1.47
N HIS A 259 -16.90 19.99 -1.74
CA HIS A 259 -17.90 20.12 -0.68
C HIS A 259 -18.00 18.85 0.19
N LEU A 260 -17.86 17.68 -0.44
CA LEU A 260 -17.93 16.40 0.25
C LEU A 260 -16.77 16.15 1.24
N ASN A 261 -15.66 16.88 1.10
CA ASN A 261 -14.54 16.79 2.05
C ASN A 261 -14.87 17.39 3.42
N GLU A 262 -15.85 18.30 3.50
CA GLU A 262 -16.35 18.78 4.78
C GLU A 262 -16.96 17.65 5.61
N ARG A 263 -17.53 16.63 4.94
CA ARG A 263 -18.16 15.44 5.52
C ARG A 263 -17.18 14.28 5.76
N ALA A 264 -16.05 14.24 5.05
CA ALA A 264 -15.05 13.17 5.12
C ALA A 264 -14.30 13.12 6.46
N THR A 265 -13.86 11.94 6.89
CA THR A 265 -13.19 11.76 8.19
C THR A 265 -11.71 11.47 8.16
N GLY A 266 -11.12 11.20 7.00
CA GLY A 266 -9.68 11.04 6.89
C GLY A 266 -8.89 12.33 7.16
N PRO A 267 -7.57 12.20 7.40
CA PRO A 267 -6.69 13.35 7.49
C PRO A 267 -6.69 14.10 6.16
N THR A 268 -6.84 15.41 6.23
CA THR A 268 -6.66 16.29 5.07
C THR A 268 -5.23 16.17 4.51
N PRO A 269 -4.98 16.51 3.23
CA PRO A 269 -3.63 16.53 2.69
C PRO A 269 -2.62 17.32 3.53
N VAL A 270 -3.03 18.44 4.13
CA VAL A 270 -2.19 19.25 5.02
C VAL A 270 -1.86 18.51 6.32
N GLU A 271 -2.81 17.78 6.89
CA GLU A 271 -2.56 16.97 8.08
C GLU A 271 -1.68 15.76 7.77
N LEU A 272 -1.95 15.09 6.64
CA LEU A 272 -1.20 13.93 6.17
C LEU A 272 0.26 14.30 5.89
N GLN A 273 0.53 15.46 5.28
CA GLN A 273 1.88 15.99 5.03
C GLN A 273 2.73 16.22 6.28
N ARG A 274 2.13 16.28 7.48
CA ARG A 274 2.89 16.39 8.75
C ARG A 274 3.51 15.07 9.18
N ILE A 275 3.00 13.95 8.67
CA ILE A 275 3.52 12.62 8.98
C ILE A 275 4.84 12.43 8.21
N PRO A 276 5.96 12.09 8.87
CA PRO A 276 7.27 12.02 8.23
C PRO A 276 7.35 11.06 7.04
N ARG A 277 6.82 9.85 7.20
CA ARG A 277 6.81 8.81 6.15
C ARG A 277 5.39 8.50 5.73
N ARG A 278 5.07 8.68 4.45
CA ARG A 278 3.74 8.57 3.86
C ARG A 278 3.80 7.61 2.69
N VAL A 279 3.49 6.35 2.99
CA VAL A 279 3.63 5.20 2.10
C VAL A 279 2.34 4.99 1.33
N CYS A 280 2.37 5.30 0.04
CA CYS A 280 1.29 5.01 -0.88
C CYS A 280 1.53 3.67 -1.57
N VAL A 281 0.62 2.71 -1.40
CA VAL A 281 0.69 1.39 -2.02
C VAL A 281 -0.36 1.31 -3.11
N VAL A 282 0.04 1.10 -4.35
CA VAL A 282 -0.87 1.18 -5.51
C VAL A 282 -0.60 0.05 -6.50
N ALA A 283 -1.66 -0.57 -6.98
CA ALA A 283 -1.60 -1.47 -8.13
C ALA A 283 -2.83 -1.29 -9.01
N GLY A 284 -2.64 -1.32 -10.32
CA GLY A 284 -3.70 -1.27 -11.32
C GLY A 284 -3.87 0.07 -12.04
N ASP A 285 -4.20 -0.05 -13.31
CA ASP A 285 -4.21 1.03 -14.30
C ASP A 285 -5.28 2.09 -13.97
N ASN A 286 -6.39 1.70 -13.34
CA ASN A 286 -7.44 2.61 -12.90
C ASN A 286 -7.02 3.53 -11.75
N LYS A 287 -5.84 3.31 -11.17
CA LYS A 287 -5.28 4.13 -10.09
C LYS A 287 -4.35 5.23 -10.58
N VAL A 288 -4.04 5.31 -11.87
CA VAL A 288 -3.08 6.30 -12.42
C VAL A 288 -3.51 7.74 -12.14
N ALA A 289 -4.74 8.12 -12.51
CA ALA A 289 -5.25 9.47 -12.30
C ALA A 289 -5.28 9.91 -10.82
N PRO A 290 -5.84 9.11 -9.88
CA PRO A 290 -5.82 9.49 -8.48
C PRO A 290 -4.43 9.39 -7.83
N LEU A 291 -3.54 8.51 -8.30
CA LEU A 291 -2.14 8.50 -7.88
C LEU A 291 -1.44 9.81 -8.27
N LEU A 292 -1.62 10.27 -9.50
CA LEU A 292 -1.06 11.54 -9.95
C LEU A 292 -1.59 12.72 -9.12
N ALA A 293 -2.89 12.73 -8.81
CA ALA A 293 -3.48 13.73 -7.93
C ALA A 293 -2.88 13.71 -6.51
N ALA A 294 -2.69 12.52 -5.93
CA ALA A 294 -2.06 12.36 -4.61
C ALA A 294 -0.60 12.85 -4.60
N LEU A 295 0.15 12.56 -5.66
CA LEU A 295 1.53 13.04 -5.83
C LEU A 295 1.57 14.57 -5.92
N ARG A 296 0.66 15.18 -6.73
CA ARG A 296 0.54 16.64 -6.85
C ARG A 296 0.08 17.31 -5.55
N ALA A 297 -0.76 16.63 -4.76
CA ALA A 297 -1.15 17.06 -3.43
C ALA A 297 -0.02 16.93 -2.39
N GLY A 298 1.16 16.38 -2.74
CA GLY A 298 2.32 16.27 -1.87
C GLY A 298 2.16 15.30 -0.70
N VAL A 299 1.15 14.42 -0.75
CA VAL A 299 0.83 13.54 0.38
C VAL A 299 1.66 12.26 0.42
N VAL A 300 2.48 11.99 -0.59
CA VAL A 300 3.29 10.76 -0.71
C VAL A 300 4.77 11.08 -0.48
N THR A 301 5.47 10.24 0.29
CA THR A 301 6.96 10.24 0.36
C THR A 301 7.55 8.96 -0.20
N ASP A 302 6.82 7.85 -0.08
CA ASP A 302 7.26 6.53 -0.51
C ASP A 302 6.13 5.91 -1.34
N LEU A 303 6.43 5.52 -2.58
CA LEU A 303 5.48 4.88 -3.48
C LEU A 303 5.89 3.43 -3.71
N VAL A 304 5.00 2.48 -3.41
CA VAL A 304 5.14 1.07 -3.80
C VAL A 304 4.12 0.79 -4.91
N VAL A 305 4.60 0.47 -6.11
CA VAL A 305 3.77 0.43 -7.31
C VAL A 305 4.20 -0.66 -8.28
N ASP A 306 3.27 -1.26 -9.03
CA ASP A 306 3.61 -2.20 -10.10
C ASP A 306 4.12 -1.48 -11.37
N GLU A 307 4.89 -2.20 -12.19
CA GLU A 307 5.53 -1.65 -13.39
C GLU A 307 4.54 -1.05 -14.41
N ILE A 308 3.35 -1.62 -14.57
CA ILE A 308 2.34 -1.14 -15.54
C ILE A 308 1.77 0.19 -15.04
N THR A 309 1.38 0.26 -13.77
CA THR A 309 0.86 1.50 -13.18
C THR A 309 1.93 2.59 -13.13
N ALA A 310 3.19 2.23 -12.84
CA ALA A 310 4.32 3.17 -12.86
C ALA A 310 4.56 3.78 -14.24
N THR A 311 4.44 2.96 -15.30
CA THR A 311 4.56 3.42 -16.69
C THR A 311 3.42 4.38 -17.03
N GLY A 312 2.17 3.98 -16.74
CA GLY A 312 1.00 4.83 -16.97
C GLY A 312 1.04 6.16 -16.21
N LEU A 313 1.63 6.17 -15.01
CA LEU A 313 1.86 7.39 -14.24
C LEU A 313 2.79 8.37 -14.97
N LEU A 314 3.91 7.89 -15.52
CA LEU A 314 4.83 8.74 -16.26
C LEU A 314 4.20 9.28 -17.55
N ASP A 315 3.49 8.44 -18.29
CA ASP A 315 2.77 8.85 -19.50
C ASP A 315 1.72 9.92 -19.21
N ALA A 316 1.03 9.83 -18.06
CA ALA A 316 0.04 10.81 -17.63
C ALA A 316 0.66 12.10 -17.04
N ALA A 317 1.90 12.02 -16.55
CA ALA A 317 2.62 13.15 -15.97
C ALA A 317 3.29 14.03 -17.04
N GLU A 318 3.60 13.48 -18.22
CA GLU A 318 4.12 14.27 -19.34
C GLU A 318 3.08 15.29 -19.83
N PRO A 319 3.47 16.56 -20.10
CA PRO A 319 2.59 17.51 -20.75
C PRO A 319 2.20 16.97 -22.14
N PRO A 320 0.94 17.16 -22.59
CA PRO A 320 0.49 16.62 -23.87
C PRO A 320 1.40 17.08 -25.00
N HIS A 321 2.09 16.13 -25.63
CA HIS A 321 2.92 16.41 -26.80
C HIS A 321 2.04 17.02 -27.91
N PRO A 322 2.42 18.14 -28.54
CA PRO A 322 1.69 18.63 -29.70
C PRO A 322 1.73 17.55 -30.76
N ARG A 323 0.56 16.96 -31.08
CA ARG A 323 0.43 15.90 -32.07
C ARG A 323 1.16 16.32 -33.34
N ARG A 324 2.19 15.55 -33.74
CA ARG A 324 2.80 15.65 -35.07
C ARG A 324 1.69 15.49 -36.09
N VAL A 325 1.27 16.61 -36.70
CA VAL A 325 0.40 16.61 -37.87
C VAL A 325 1.09 15.74 -38.90
N ARG A 326 0.54 14.54 -39.17
CA ARG A 326 0.93 13.76 -40.33
C ARG A 326 0.60 14.62 -41.55
N ALA A 327 1.61 15.21 -42.16
CA ALA A 327 1.50 15.76 -43.50
C ALA A 327 0.99 14.62 -44.40
N ARG A 328 -0.25 14.76 -44.88
CA ARG A 328 -0.72 14.00 -46.03
C ARG A 328 0.19 14.40 -47.19
N VAL A 329 1.07 13.48 -47.58
CA VAL A 329 1.72 13.55 -48.89
C VAL A 329 0.64 13.21 -49.90
N SER A 330 0.19 14.22 -50.63
CA SER A 330 -0.60 14.09 -51.84
C SER A 330 0.25 13.35 -52.87
N GLY A 331 -0.22 12.18 -53.29
CA GLY A 331 0.21 11.46 -54.48
C GLY A 331 -1.04 11.00 -55.22
#